data_AF-A0A7S0Y3I9-F1
#
_entry.id   AF-A0A7S0Y3I9-F1
#
_cell.length_a   1.000
_cell.length_b   1.000
_cell.length_c   1.000
_cell.angle_alpha   90.00
_cell.angle_beta   90.00
_cell.angle_gamma   90.00
#
_symmetry.space_group_name_H-M   'P 1'
#
loop_
_entity.id
_entity.type
_entity.pdbx_description
1 polymer ?
#
loop_
_entity_poly.entity_id
_entity_poly.type
_entity_poly.pdbx_seq_one_letter_code
_entity_poly.pdbx_strand_id
1 'polypeptide(L)'
;SRVNSSLEYYGKDVDSGTVAAVSTTLLTLAQSATNEENAYVDMNLVIGGQTREIVKYAGSTRQATVDAAFSVTVTAGSTTYSVVNPKTFTQPINDENYPGESCQTLLGAGYNRSGYYWLRSRFTNNTGGRSAFVGYCDQVTDGGGWLMCYSDDGAVDIAHEYGYSGHHPYGTRGYRSDCRNVPFNEVVYVTN
;
A
#
# COMPACT_ATOMS: atom_id res chain seq x y z
N SER A 1 -14.03 -10.80 18.81
CA SER A 1 -13.38 -9.47 18.71
C SER A 1 -11.92 -9.73 18.31
N ARG A 2 -11.37 -9.22 17.22
CA ARG A 2 -11.54 -7.97 16.48
C ARG A 2 -11.81 -8.29 15.00
N VAL A 3 -12.79 -7.61 14.40
CA VAL A 3 -12.96 -7.63 12.94
C VAL A 3 -11.85 -6.71 12.41
N ASN A 4 -10.81 -7.29 11.81
CA ASN A 4 -9.69 -6.55 11.24
C ASN A 4 -10.22 -5.83 9.99
N SER A 5 -10.50 -4.54 10.10
CA SER A 5 -11.29 -3.73 9.17
C SER A 5 -10.53 -3.34 7.89
N SER A 6 -9.73 -4.24 7.32
CA SER A 6 -8.95 -3.97 6.11
C SER A 6 -9.73 -4.24 4.81
N LEU A 7 -11.00 -4.71 4.90
CA LEU A 7 -11.85 -5.20 3.80
C LEU A 7 -12.36 -4.15 2.79
N GLU A 8 -11.96 -2.88 2.88
CA GLU A 8 -12.75 -1.80 2.26
C GLU A 8 -12.04 -0.89 1.23
N TYR A 9 -10.77 -1.11 0.84
CA TYR A 9 -10.02 -0.10 0.06
C TYR A 9 -9.97 -0.30 -1.46
N TYR A 10 -11.14 -0.28 -2.10
CA TYR A 10 -11.27 0.07 -3.53
C TYR A 10 -11.97 1.42 -3.63
N GLY A 11 -11.29 2.47 -4.11
CA GLY A 11 -11.88 3.81 -4.25
C GLY A 11 -12.26 4.48 -2.93
N LYS A 12 -11.69 4.04 -1.81
CA LYS A 12 -11.89 4.70 -0.51
C LYS A 12 -10.79 5.72 -0.25
N ASP A 13 -11.18 6.77 0.44
CA ASP A 13 -10.34 7.91 0.80
C ASP A 13 -9.33 7.45 1.85
N VAL A 14 -8.04 7.32 1.51
CA VAL A 14 -6.97 7.04 2.50
C VAL A 14 -6.78 8.23 3.45
N ASP A 15 -7.21 9.40 3.01
CA ASP A 15 -7.31 10.62 3.80
C ASP A 15 -8.37 11.53 3.17
N SER A 16 -9.00 12.36 3.99
CA SER A 16 -9.90 13.40 3.50
C SER A 16 -9.89 14.58 4.46
N GLY A 17 -10.23 15.75 3.93
CA GLY A 17 -10.26 16.95 4.74
C GLY A 17 -10.53 18.19 3.92
N THR A 18 -10.16 19.33 4.48
CA THR A 18 -10.27 20.63 3.83
C THR A 18 -8.89 21.14 3.50
N VAL A 19 -8.70 21.61 2.28
CA VAL A 19 -7.43 22.21 1.83
C VAL A 19 -7.11 23.41 2.73
N ALA A 20 -5.92 23.43 3.33
CA ALA A 20 -5.50 24.47 4.26
C ALA A 20 -4.84 25.67 3.56
N ALA A 21 -4.17 25.43 2.44
CA ALA A 21 -3.59 26.45 1.56
C ALA A 21 -3.43 25.88 0.14
N VAL A 22 -3.44 26.74 -0.88
CA VAL A 22 -3.37 26.30 -2.27
C VAL A 22 -2.58 27.26 -3.15
N SER A 23 -1.85 26.67 -4.09
CA SER A 23 -1.31 27.29 -5.30
C SER A 23 -1.77 26.49 -6.53
N THR A 24 -1.22 26.72 -7.72
CA THR A 24 -1.63 26.03 -8.95
C THR A 24 -1.48 24.51 -8.88
N THR A 25 -0.38 24.00 -8.32
CA THR A 25 -0.07 22.55 -8.26
C THR A 25 0.41 22.08 -6.90
N LEU A 26 0.58 22.99 -5.94
CA LEU A 26 0.95 22.66 -4.56
C LEU A 26 -0.21 22.98 -3.62
N LEU A 27 -0.65 21.98 -2.88
CA LEU A 27 -1.74 22.08 -1.90
C LEU A 27 -1.23 21.69 -0.52
N THR A 28 -1.58 22.48 0.49
CA THR A 28 -1.43 22.05 1.89
C THR A 28 -2.70 21.33 2.30
N LEU A 29 -2.58 20.05 2.64
CA LEU A 29 -3.67 19.21 3.11
C LEU A 29 -4.03 19.53 4.57
N ALA A 30 -5.11 18.94 5.08
CA ALA A 30 -5.59 19.22 6.43
C ALA A 30 -4.57 18.80 7.48
N GLN A 31 -4.62 19.39 8.68
CA GLN A 31 -3.72 19.00 9.78
C GLN A 31 -3.97 17.56 10.27
N SER A 32 -5.06 16.92 9.84
CA SER A 32 -5.31 15.49 10.05
C SER A 32 -4.51 14.58 9.12
N ALA A 33 -4.00 15.11 8.00
CA ALA A 33 -3.16 14.35 7.08
C ALA A 33 -1.87 13.87 7.77
N THR A 34 -1.40 12.69 7.36
CA THR A 34 -0.19 12.07 7.91
C THR A 34 1.01 13.00 7.82
N ASN A 35 1.93 12.90 8.78
CA ASN A 35 3.19 13.62 8.78
C ASN A 35 4.35 12.78 8.19
N GLU A 36 4.06 11.59 7.68
CA GLU A 36 5.02 10.72 7.03
C GLU A 36 5.42 11.28 5.65
N GLU A 37 6.73 11.37 5.39
CA GLU A 37 7.25 11.82 4.09
C GLU A 37 6.86 10.82 3.00
N ASN A 38 6.53 11.31 1.81
CA ASN A 38 6.14 10.52 0.65
C ASN A 38 4.87 9.64 0.80
N ALA A 39 4.16 9.70 1.92
CA ALA A 39 3.04 8.80 2.22
C ALA A 39 1.89 8.79 1.20
N TYR A 40 1.73 9.86 0.41
CA TYR A 40 0.70 9.95 -0.63
C TYR A 40 1.27 9.98 -2.05
N VAL A 41 2.57 9.76 -2.23
CA VAL A 41 3.17 9.74 -3.58
C VAL A 41 2.59 8.58 -4.39
N ASP A 42 2.36 8.82 -5.68
CA ASP A 42 1.69 7.90 -6.63
C ASP A 42 0.21 7.63 -6.28
N MET A 43 -0.36 8.37 -5.32
CA MET A 43 -1.80 8.39 -5.05
C MET A 43 -2.51 9.50 -5.79
N ASN A 44 -3.84 9.45 -5.77
CA ASN A 44 -4.69 10.43 -6.44
C ASN A 44 -5.27 11.41 -5.43
N LEU A 45 -5.07 12.71 -5.67
CA LEU A 45 -5.83 13.77 -5.01
C LEU A 45 -7.10 14.06 -5.81
N VAL A 46 -8.26 13.95 -5.15
CA VAL A 46 -9.58 14.17 -5.74
C VAL A 46 -10.20 15.45 -5.16
N ILE A 47 -10.50 16.41 -6.04
CA ILE A 47 -11.13 17.69 -5.67
C ILE A 47 -12.19 18.04 -6.72
N GLY A 48 -13.43 18.30 -6.28
CA GLY A 48 -14.51 18.73 -7.18
C GLY A 48 -14.77 17.78 -8.35
N GLY A 49 -14.57 16.48 -8.14
CA GLY A 49 -14.70 15.44 -9.18
C GLY A 49 -13.51 15.30 -10.13
N GLN A 50 -12.48 16.14 -9.99
CA GLN A 50 -11.22 16.00 -10.73
C GLN A 50 -10.22 15.17 -9.95
N THR A 51 -9.43 14.38 -10.67
CA THR A 51 -8.37 13.54 -10.12
C THR A 51 -7.02 14.04 -10.61
N ARG A 52 -6.04 14.10 -9.72
CA ARG A 52 -4.66 14.43 -10.03
C ARG A 52 -3.71 13.49 -9.30
N GLU A 53 -2.62 13.10 -9.95
CA GLU A 53 -1.61 12.27 -9.32
C GLU A 53 -0.74 13.13 -8.39
N ILE A 54 -0.52 12.66 -7.16
CA ILE A 54 0.39 13.28 -6.20
C ILE A 54 1.80 12.81 -6.55
N VAL A 55 2.58 13.71 -7.16
CA VAL A 55 3.96 13.44 -7.60
C VAL A 55 4.99 13.68 -6.50
N LYS A 56 4.62 14.40 -5.43
CA LYS A 56 5.45 14.63 -4.25
C LYS A 56 4.57 14.90 -3.02
N TYR A 57 4.96 14.37 -1.86
CA TYR A 57 4.32 14.68 -0.59
C TYR A 57 5.35 14.98 0.50
N ALA A 58 5.36 16.21 1.01
CA ALA A 58 6.16 16.61 2.15
C ALA A 58 5.34 16.46 3.44
N GLY A 59 5.64 15.44 4.24
CA GLY A 59 4.84 15.07 5.42
C GLY A 59 4.91 16.11 6.54
N SER A 60 6.09 16.69 6.76
CA SER A 60 6.31 17.72 7.80
C SER A 60 5.44 18.98 7.61
N THR A 61 5.13 19.33 6.36
CA THR A 61 4.29 20.49 6.00
C THR A 61 2.93 20.10 5.43
N ARG A 62 2.65 18.80 5.30
CA ARG A 62 1.45 18.22 4.67
C ARG A 62 1.19 18.75 3.27
N GLN A 63 2.26 19.02 2.53
CA GLN A 63 2.19 19.60 1.20
C GLN A 63 2.20 18.52 0.13
N ALA A 64 1.10 18.41 -0.62
CA ALA A 64 0.97 17.58 -1.80
C ALA A 64 1.24 18.41 -3.06
N THR A 65 2.20 17.97 -3.87
CA THR A 65 2.39 18.47 -5.24
C THR A 65 1.70 17.52 -6.19
N VAL A 66 0.86 18.06 -7.06
CA VAL A 66 0.14 17.28 -8.07
C VAL A 66 0.70 17.48 -9.47
N ASP A 67 0.48 16.50 -10.34
CA ASP A 67 0.92 16.45 -11.74
C ASP A 67 0.41 17.61 -12.61
N ALA A 68 -0.81 18.08 -12.36
CA ALA A 68 -1.40 19.20 -13.07
C ALA A 68 -2.36 20.01 -12.19
N ALA A 69 -2.58 21.28 -12.55
CA ALA A 69 -3.51 22.14 -11.83
C ALA A 69 -4.96 21.62 -11.94
N PHE A 70 -5.74 21.84 -10.87
CA PHE A 70 -7.19 21.66 -10.91
C PHE A 70 -7.82 22.81 -11.70
N SER A 71 -8.84 22.51 -12.52
CA SER A 71 -9.58 23.55 -13.24
C SER A 71 -10.78 24.08 -12.42
N VAL A 72 -11.06 23.48 -11.27
CA VAL A 72 -12.02 23.98 -10.30
C VAL A 72 -11.36 25.00 -9.38
N THR A 73 -12.11 26.00 -8.91
CA THR A 73 -11.60 26.94 -7.91
C THR A 73 -11.40 26.21 -6.59
N VAL A 74 -10.16 26.19 -6.12
CA VAL A 74 -9.80 25.66 -4.80
C VAL A 74 -9.67 26.82 -3.82
N THR A 75 -10.45 26.78 -2.74
CA THR A 75 -10.48 27.80 -1.70
C THR A 75 -10.03 27.20 -0.38
N ALA A 76 -8.95 27.76 0.18
CA ALA A 76 -8.45 27.37 1.49
C ALA A 76 -9.54 27.48 2.57
N GLY A 77 -9.66 26.47 3.41
CA GLY A 77 -10.66 26.40 4.49
C GLY A 77 -12.08 26.06 4.05
N SER A 78 -12.36 25.91 2.75
CA SER A 78 -13.70 25.55 2.25
C SER A 78 -13.71 24.38 1.26
N THR A 79 -12.69 24.22 0.43
CA THR A 79 -12.65 23.13 -0.56
C THR A 79 -12.23 21.83 0.10
N THR A 80 -13.08 20.81 -0.04
CA THR A 80 -12.77 19.47 0.43
C THR A 80 -11.90 18.72 -0.57
N TYR A 81 -11.08 17.81 -0.04
CA TYR A 81 -10.29 16.87 -0.82
C TYR A 81 -10.47 15.46 -0.28
N SER A 82 -10.19 14.49 -1.16
CA SER A 82 -9.96 13.10 -0.80
C SER A 82 -8.64 12.65 -1.43
N VAL A 83 -7.76 12.01 -0.65
CA VAL A 83 -6.63 11.26 -1.19
C VAL A 83 -7.10 9.83 -1.38
N VAL A 84 -6.95 9.30 -2.59
CA VAL A 84 -7.42 7.98 -2.98
C VAL A 84 -6.24 7.20 -3.51
N ASN A 85 -6.05 5.97 -3.02
CA ASN A 85 -5.04 5.10 -3.61
C ASN A 85 -5.57 4.54 -4.95
N PRO A 86 -4.94 4.82 -6.10
CA PRO A 86 -5.35 4.24 -7.38
C PRO A 86 -5.10 2.73 -7.44
N LYS A 87 -4.16 2.22 -6.61
CA LYS A 87 -3.88 0.81 -6.45
C LYS A 87 -4.72 0.30 -5.29
N THR A 88 -5.68 -0.56 -5.60
CA THR A 88 -6.66 -1.00 -4.61
C THR A 88 -6.13 -2.20 -3.85
N PHE A 89 -6.12 -2.11 -2.53
CA PHE A 89 -5.97 -3.30 -1.71
C PHE A 89 -7.24 -4.14 -1.85
N THR A 90 -7.14 -5.22 -2.62
CA THR A 90 -8.15 -6.27 -2.57
C THR A 90 -7.85 -7.17 -1.38
N GLN A 91 -8.90 -7.67 -0.76
CA GLN A 91 -8.75 -8.55 0.39
C GLN A 91 -7.96 -9.81 0.09
N PRO A 92 -7.27 -10.36 1.11
CA PRO A 92 -6.60 -11.63 0.95
C PRO A 92 -7.56 -12.69 0.42
N ILE A 93 -7.11 -13.43 -0.58
CA ILE A 93 -7.92 -14.42 -1.29
C ILE A 93 -8.21 -15.65 -0.41
N ASN A 94 -7.30 -15.95 0.51
CA ASN A 94 -7.48 -16.97 1.55
C ASN A 94 -7.77 -16.32 2.92
N ASP A 95 -7.96 -17.16 3.93
CA ASP A 95 -8.36 -16.77 5.27
C ASP A 95 -7.16 -16.69 6.23
N GLU A 96 -7.18 -15.77 7.19
CA GLU A 96 -6.12 -15.57 8.20
C GLU A 96 -5.90 -16.83 9.06
N ASN A 97 -6.96 -17.61 9.30
CA ASN A 97 -6.90 -18.87 10.04
C ASN A 97 -6.34 -20.02 9.20
N TYR A 98 -6.32 -19.86 7.87
CA TYR A 98 -5.80 -20.83 6.91
C TYR A 98 -4.73 -20.17 6.00
N PRO A 99 -3.64 -19.66 6.58
CA PRO A 99 -2.61 -18.98 5.82
C PRO A 99 -1.82 -19.97 4.97
N GLY A 100 -1.43 -19.53 3.78
CA GLY A 100 -0.50 -20.27 2.93
C GLY A 100 0.92 -20.23 3.49
N GLU A 101 1.69 -21.30 3.27
CA GLU A 101 3.08 -21.35 3.74
C GLU A 101 4.03 -20.54 2.86
N SER A 102 3.68 -20.38 1.59
CA SER A 102 4.35 -19.55 0.60
C SER A 102 3.40 -19.34 -0.59
N CYS A 103 3.68 -18.36 -1.45
CA CYS A 103 2.95 -18.16 -2.69
C CYS A 103 3.04 -19.40 -3.61
N GLN A 104 4.20 -20.06 -3.64
CA GLN A 104 4.40 -21.33 -4.36
C GLN A 104 3.50 -22.46 -3.84
N THR A 105 3.40 -22.63 -2.51
CA THR A 105 2.52 -23.65 -1.91
C THR A 105 1.06 -23.37 -2.26
N LEU A 106 0.65 -22.11 -2.22
CA LEU A 106 -0.70 -21.70 -2.60
C LEU A 106 -0.98 -21.98 -4.08
N LEU A 107 -0.03 -21.70 -4.97
CA LEU A 107 -0.17 -22.02 -6.39
C LEU A 107 -0.41 -23.52 -6.62
N GLY A 108 0.39 -24.36 -5.98
CA GLY A 108 0.26 -25.82 -6.04
C GLY A 108 -1.07 -26.33 -5.46
N ALA A 109 -1.68 -25.58 -4.53
CA ALA A 109 -3.01 -25.86 -3.99
C ALA A 109 -4.17 -25.34 -4.87
N GLY A 110 -3.86 -24.75 -6.04
CA GLY A 110 -4.85 -24.28 -7.01
C GLY A 110 -5.19 -22.79 -6.93
N TYR A 111 -4.50 -22.01 -6.08
CA TYR A 111 -4.65 -20.56 -6.04
C TYR A 111 -3.87 -19.89 -7.17
N ASN A 112 -4.48 -19.84 -8.36
CA ASN A 112 -3.86 -19.39 -9.61
C ASN A 112 -4.11 -17.91 -9.97
N ARG A 113 -4.49 -17.07 -8.99
CA ARG A 113 -4.77 -15.64 -9.21
C ARG A 113 -3.74 -14.80 -8.47
N SER A 114 -3.11 -13.85 -9.16
CA SER A 114 -2.26 -12.87 -8.47
C SER A 114 -3.12 -11.98 -7.57
N GLY A 115 -2.63 -11.67 -6.38
CA GLY A 115 -3.40 -10.96 -5.37
C GLY A 115 -2.80 -11.07 -3.97
N TYR A 116 -3.52 -10.53 -2.99
CA TYR A 116 -3.11 -10.62 -1.60
C TYR A 116 -3.48 -11.97 -1.00
N TYR A 117 -2.63 -12.46 -0.12
CA TYR A 117 -2.83 -13.72 0.60
C TYR A 117 -2.34 -13.58 2.05
N TRP A 118 -3.03 -14.25 2.95
CA TRP A 118 -2.52 -14.55 4.28
C TRP A 118 -1.45 -15.62 4.17
N LEU A 119 -0.27 -15.30 4.70
CA LEU A 119 0.91 -16.13 4.67
C LEU A 119 1.41 -16.38 6.09
N ARG A 120 2.03 -17.54 6.31
CA ARG A 120 2.73 -17.86 7.55
C ARG A 120 3.91 -18.76 7.26
N SER A 121 5.11 -18.32 7.61
CA SER A 121 6.29 -19.17 7.49
C SER A 121 6.28 -20.31 8.51
N ARG A 122 6.63 -21.50 8.01
CA ARG A 122 6.83 -22.75 8.78
C ARG A 122 8.22 -22.86 9.43
N PHE A 123 9.17 -21.96 9.11
CA PHE A 123 10.60 -22.17 9.40
C PHE A 123 11.10 -21.62 10.73
N THR A 124 10.21 -21.18 11.63
CA THR A 124 10.60 -20.98 13.03
C THR A 124 10.07 -22.13 13.86
N ASN A 125 10.96 -22.99 14.32
CA ASN A 125 10.79 -23.92 15.44
C ASN A 125 10.48 -23.22 16.78
N ASN A 126 10.15 -21.93 16.76
CA ASN A 126 9.68 -21.20 17.91
C ASN A 126 8.17 -21.42 18.00
N THR A 127 7.75 -22.25 18.95
CA THR A 127 6.37 -22.47 19.38
C THR A 127 5.68 -21.21 19.91
N GLY A 128 6.31 -20.03 19.81
CA GLY A 128 5.71 -18.72 20.00
C GLY A 128 5.07 -18.20 18.71
N GLY A 129 3.74 -18.30 18.65
CA GLY A 129 2.90 -17.95 17.50
C GLY A 129 3.28 -16.64 16.80
N ARG A 130 3.90 -16.76 15.62
CA ARG A 130 3.86 -15.68 14.65
C ARG A 130 2.49 -15.67 13.99
N SER A 131 1.81 -14.55 14.13
CA SER A 131 0.54 -14.30 13.43
C SER A 131 0.75 -14.41 11.93
N ALA A 132 -0.29 -14.83 11.21
CA ALA A 132 -0.30 -14.71 9.76
C ALA A 132 -0.05 -13.24 9.37
N PHE A 133 0.56 -13.03 8.20
CA PHE A 133 0.78 -11.72 7.63
C PHE A 133 0.23 -11.67 6.21
N VAL A 134 -0.07 -10.47 5.72
CA VAL A 134 -0.52 -10.28 4.35
C VAL A 134 0.67 -10.03 3.43
N GLY A 135 0.73 -10.75 2.31
CA GLY A 135 1.67 -10.52 1.22
C GLY A 135 0.97 -10.59 -0.13
N TYR A 136 1.54 -9.95 -1.16
CA TYR A 136 1.05 -10.04 -2.52
C TYR A 136 1.76 -11.19 -3.24
N CYS A 137 0.99 -12.18 -3.68
CA CYS A 137 1.48 -13.26 -4.51
C CYS A 137 1.25 -12.94 -5.98
N ASP A 138 2.31 -13.00 -6.78
CA ASP A 138 2.19 -13.08 -8.23
C ASP A 138 2.16 -14.57 -8.64
N GLN A 139 0.99 -15.00 -9.10
CA GLN A 139 0.69 -16.39 -9.47
C GLN A 139 0.73 -16.62 -10.98
N VAL A 140 1.18 -15.64 -11.76
CA VAL A 140 1.15 -15.69 -13.23
C VAL A 140 2.53 -15.51 -13.84
N THR A 141 3.29 -14.50 -13.39
CA THR A 141 4.60 -14.19 -13.99
C THR A 141 5.59 -15.32 -13.78
N ASP A 142 6.27 -15.72 -14.86
CA ASP A 142 7.30 -16.77 -14.86
C ASP A 142 6.88 -18.06 -14.13
N GLY A 143 5.67 -18.54 -14.42
CA GLY A 143 5.13 -19.75 -13.80
C GLY A 143 4.49 -19.55 -12.44
N GLY A 144 4.54 -18.34 -11.87
CA GLY A 144 3.86 -17.96 -10.63
C GLY A 144 4.57 -18.42 -9.35
N GLY A 145 3.94 -18.18 -8.20
CA GLY A 145 4.46 -18.55 -6.89
C GLY A 145 5.39 -17.51 -6.27
N TRP A 146 5.47 -16.32 -6.85
CA TRP A 146 6.32 -15.22 -6.39
C TRP A 146 5.65 -14.44 -5.26
N LEU A 147 6.42 -14.13 -4.21
CA LEU A 147 6.01 -13.24 -3.14
C LEU A 147 6.66 -11.87 -3.35
N MET A 148 5.84 -10.82 -3.46
CA MET A 148 6.36 -9.45 -3.39
C MET A 148 6.69 -9.10 -1.93
N CYS A 149 7.92 -8.66 -1.70
CA CYS A 149 8.42 -8.34 -0.36
C CYS A 149 8.50 -6.84 -0.07
N TYR A 150 9.00 -6.06 -1.03
CA TYR A 150 9.18 -4.63 -0.83
C TYR A 150 9.20 -3.89 -2.16
N SER A 151 8.99 -2.57 -2.08
CA SER A 151 9.29 -1.62 -3.16
C SER A 151 10.05 -0.43 -2.57
N ASP A 152 11.00 0.11 -3.32
CA ASP A 152 11.82 1.21 -2.86
C ASP A 152 11.01 2.52 -2.70
N ASP A 153 11.37 3.29 -1.68
CA ASP A 153 10.90 4.65 -1.40
C ASP A 153 12.06 5.63 -1.10
N GLY A 154 13.31 5.19 -1.31
CA GLY A 154 14.52 5.96 -1.10
C GLY A 154 15.13 5.85 0.30
N ALA A 155 14.48 5.16 1.25
CA ALA A 155 15.02 4.92 2.59
C ALA A 155 14.47 3.60 3.16
N VAL A 156 15.08 2.48 2.79
CA VAL A 156 14.57 1.14 3.12
C VAL A 156 15.32 0.51 4.30
N ASP A 157 14.61 0.23 5.40
CA ASP A 157 15.08 -0.67 6.48
C ASP A 157 14.22 -1.95 6.55
N ILE A 158 14.55 -2.95 5.72
CA ILE A 158 13.82 -4.24 5.65
C ILE A 158 13.82 -5.02 6.98
N ALA A 159 14.76 -4.75 7.90
CA ALA A 159 14.81 -5.45 9.17
C ALA A 159 13.70 -4.98 10.13
N HIS A 160 13.34 -3.70 10.06
CA HIS A 160 12.40 -3.04 10.98
C HIS A 160 11.10 -2.58 10.31
N GLU A 161 11.07 -2.41 8.98
CA GLU A 161 9.92 -1.96 8.19
C GLU A 161 9.38 -3.10 7.31
N TYR A 162 8.64 -4.01 7.93
CA TYR A 162 8.20 -5.26 7.30
C TYR A 162 6.69 -5.51 7.41
N GLY A 163 5.95 -4.60 8.06
CA GLY A 163 4.50 -4.74 8.21
C GLY A 163 3.76 -4.31 6.95
N TYR A 164 2.82 -5.13 6.49
CA TYR A 164 1.90 -4.70 5.43
C TYR A 164 1.06 -3.51 5.91
N SER A 165 0.93 -2.50 5.06
CA SER A 165 0.06 -1.34 5.26
C SER A 165 -0.90 -1.19 4.08
N GLY A 166 -2.19 -1.01 4.38
CA GLY A 166 -3.19 -0.68 3.36
C GLY A 166 -2.96 0.66 2.66
N HIS A 167 -2.15 1.54 3.27
CA HIS A 167 -1.74 2.80 2.65
C HIS A 167 -0.69 2.59 1.55
N HIS A 168 0.11 1.53 1.65
CA HIS A 168 1.13 1.18 0.65
C HIS A 168 0.84 -0.21 0.04
N PRO A 169 -0.23 -0.35 -0.76
CA PRO A 169 -0.57 -1.59 -1.45
C PRO A 169 0.45 -1.90 -2.56
N TYR A 170 0.43 -3.15 -3.02
CA TYR A 170 1.20 -3.62 -4.16
C TYR A 170 1.09 -2.66 -5.36
N GLY A 171 2.25 -2.37 -5.96
CA GLY A 171 2.36 -1.45 -7.08
C GLY A 171 2.43 0.03 -6.69
N THR A 172 2.62 0.35 -5.41
CA THR A 172 2.98 1.68 -4.90
C THR A 172 4.38 1.65 -4.31
N ARG A 173 5.09 2.79 -4.28
CA ARG A 173 6.34 2.92 -3.51
C ARG A 173 6.06 2.71 -2.03
N GLY A 174 7.03 2.16 -1.30
CA GLY A 174 6.86 1.90 0.13
C GLY A 174 6.06 0.63 0.47
N TYR A 175 5.62 -0.17 -0.52
CA TYR A 175 5.04 -1.48 -0.25
C TYR A 175 5.99 -2.33 0.61
N ARG A 176 5.43 -3.03 1.62
CA ARG A 176 6.13 -3.96 2.53
C ARG A 176 5.26 -5.18 2.82
N SER A 177 5.89 -6.33 3.02
CA SER A 177 5.30 -7.54 3.63
C SER A 177 6.35 -8.24 4.50
N ASP A 178 5.92 -9.09 5.46
CA ASP A 178 6.86 -9.72 6.41
C ASP A 178 7.59 -10.92 5.79
N CYS A 179 8.48 -10.63 4.84
CA CYS A 179 9.29 -11.62 4.14
C CYS A 179 10.49 -12.13 4.94
N ARG A 180 10.80 -11.56 6.10
CA ARG A 180 12.06 -11.82 6.84
C ARG A 180 12.29 -13.29 7.19
N ASN A 181 11.24 -14.10 7.18
CA ASN A 181 11.28 -15.50 7.57
C ASN A 181 10.68 -16.42 6.51
N VAL A 182 10.39 -15.91 5.31
CA VAL A 182 9.92 -16.73 4.19
C VAL A 182 11.16 -17.32 3.52
N PRO A 183 11.28 -18.65 3.37
CA PRO A 183 12.38 -19.24 2.62
C PRO A 183 12.26 -18.88 1.14
N PHE A 184 13.39 -18.62 0.50
CA PHE A 184 13.45 -18.35 -0.94
C PHE A 184 14.67 -19.05 -1.53
N ASN A 185 14.55 -19.48 -2.78
CA ASN A 185 15.67 -19.99 -3.56
C ASN A 185 16.17 -18.94 -4.56
N GLU A 186 15.37 -17.91 -4.80
CA GLU A 186 15.62 -16.88 -5.81
C GLU A 186 15.08 -15.53 -5.31
N VAL A 187 15.78 -14.45 -5.69
CA VAL A 187 15.39 -13.06 -5.42
C VAL A 187 15.55 -12.28 -6.72
N VAL A 188 14.48 -11.60 -7.12
CA VAL A 188 14.48 -10.73 -8.30
C VAL A 188 14.32 -9.29 -7.83
N TYR A 189 15.21 -8.42 -8.33
CA TYR A 189 15.09 -6.98 -8.18
C TYR A 189 14.49 -6.42 -9.47
N VAL A 190 13.38 -5.70 -9.36
CA VAL A 190 12.75 -5.03 -10.50
C VAL A 190 12.96 -3.53 -10.35
N THR A 191 13.72 -2.95 -11.27
CA THR A 191 13.89 -1.49 -11.39
C THR A 191 13.10 -1.01 -12.60
N ASN A 192 12.31 0.05 -12.42
CA ASN A 192 11.72 0.78 -13.54
C ASN A 192 12.71 1.78 -14.13
#